data_AF-A0A2T0AQ02-F1
#
_entry.id   AF-A0A2T0AQ02-F1
#
_cell.length_a   1.000
_cell.length_b   1.000
_cell.length_c   1.000
_cell.angle_alpha   90.00
_cell.angle_beta   90.00
_cell.angle_gamma   90.00
#
_symmetry.space_group_name_H-M   'P 1'
#
loop_
_entity.id
_entity.type
_entity.pdbx_description
1 polymer ?
#
loop_
_entity_poly.entity_id
_entity_poly.type
_entity_poly.pdbx_seq_one_letter_code
_entity_poly.pdbx_strand_id
1 'polypeptide(L)'
;MNKYLKTKDKLRKYSIIHLLIFIISIMFLFTSCGSSSHISNSNIKNQDSIEASNTSKHNKNSSEEKKDELQASSNEKDKTKNNGTSTNGSGDLKVHFIDVGQADSILITQGSNNMLIDAGNNEDSDLVVNYLKKQGITKLDYVIGTHPHEDHIGGLDAVIRAFDVKKVYMPKKTSTTKTYKDVITAIKDKGLKIAIPSRGTTFKLGEAVATVVAPSESSDYEDVNNYSIVIKLKYKNTSFLFAGDAEDILEKEIIKGGYDIKVDVLKVGHHGSRSSTTQEFLNKVSPKYAVISVGQGNEYGHPHKSTMDRLKSKGIPVYRTDEAGTIIATSNGNSIAFNVKAGSYNYRDNNSKSSESNKYYTNTSSSKASTGSVTKSSTKSTTNNASKSTTNNNVSKGLIKGNINSKGEKIYHLPGGAYYDKTIPEVWFNTEEEARAAGFRPSKK
;
A
#
# COMPACT_ATOMS: atom_id res chain seq x y z
N MET A 1 33.15 43.60 0.94
CA MET A 1 33.56 42.71 2.05
C MET A 1 32.93 43.04 3.41
N ASN A 2 32.46 44.26 3.69
CA ASN A 2 32.01 44.67 5.06
C ASN A 2 30.51 44.50 5.41
N LYS A 3 29.67 43.92 4.54
CA LYS A 3 28.24 43.68 4.85
C LYS A 3 27.93 42.26 5.32
N TYR A 4 28.85 41.30 5.10
CA TYR A 4 28.66 39.88 5.42
C TYR A 4 29.17 39.49 6.83
N LEU A 5 29.99 40.34 7.47
CA LEU A 5 30.52 40.07 8.81
C LEU A 5 29.59 40.55 9.94
N LYS A 6 28.68 41.51 9.68
CA LYS A 6 27.74 42.02 10.69
C LYS A 6 26.53 41.10 10.97
N THR A 7 26.23 40.16 10.08
CA THR A 7 25.08 39.24 10.23
C THR A 7 25.40 37.98 11.02
N LYS A 8 26.64 37.47 10.98
CA LYS A 8 27.06 36.30 11.76
C LYS A 8 27.12 36.57 13.27
N ASP A 9 27.55 37.77 13.68
CA ASP A 9 27.60 38.13 15.11
C ASP A 9 26.21 38.38 15.72
N LYS A 10 25.24 38.82 14.90
CA LYS A 10 23.85 38.99 15.35
C LYS A 10 23.20 37.63 15.62
N LEU A 11 23.37 36.66 14.70
CA LEU A 11 22.80 35.31 14.83
C LEU A 11 23.41 34.50 15.99
N ARG A 12 24.70 34.71 16.30
CA ARG A 12 25.37 34.04 17.43
C ARG A 12 24.90 34.56 18.81
N LYS A 13 24.51 35.83 18.91
CA LYS A 13 23.94 36.40 20.15
C LYS A 13 22.52 35.91 20.43
N TYR A 14 21.68 35.71 19.40
CA TYR A 14 20.32 35.17 19.59
C TYR A 14 20.31 33.69 20.01
N SER A 15 21.29 32.91 19.56
CA SER A 15 21.42 31.49 19.94
C SER A 15 21.83 31.31 21.42
N ILE A 16 22.70 32.18 21.94
CA ILE A 16 23.14 32.14 23.34
C ILE A 16 22.04 32.61 24.30
N ILE A 17 21.24 33.61 23.91
CA ILE A 17 20.13 34.12 24.75
C ILE A 17 19.00 33.08 24.87
N HIS A 18 18.68 32.33 23.81
CA HIS A 18 17.70 31.25 23.91
C HIS A 18 18.19 30.03 24.69
N LEU A 19 19.50 29.72 24.65
CA LEU A 19 20.10 28.66 25.45
C LEU A 19 20.09 29.00 26.96
N LEU A 20 20.30 30.28 27.33
CA LEU A 20 20.24 30.76 28.72
C LEU A 20 18.80 30.81 29.27
N ILE A 21 17.81 31.16 28.46
CA ILE A 21 16.38 31.16 28.86
C ILE A 21 15.87 29.71 29.08
N PHE A 22 16.40 28.74 28.32
CA PHE A 22 16.04 27.33 28.48
C PHE A 22 16.65 26.71 29.75
N ILE A 23 17.86 27.12 30.15
CA ILE A 23 18.53 26.62 31.37
C ILE A 23 17.91 27.21 32.65
N ILE A 24 17.45 28.46 32.64
CA ILE A 24 16.79 29.09 33.80
C ILE A 24 15.38 28.50 34.04
N SER A 25 14.73 27.98 33.00
CA SER A 25 13.39 27.35 33.13
C SER A 25 13.44 25.94 33.74
N ILE A 26 14.61 25.30 33.79
CA ILE A 26 14.81 23.96 34.37
C ILE A 26 15.18 24.04 35.87
N MET A 27 15.53 25.22 36.39
CA MET A 27 15.92 25.40 37.80
C MET A 27 14.80 25.78 38.79
N PHE A 28 13.53 25.85 38.35
CA PHE A 28 12.40 26.23 39.22
C PHE A 28 11.41 25.11 39.58
N LEU A 29 11.76 23.83 39.35
CA LEU A 29 10.84 22.71 39.61
C LEU A 29 11.20 21.77 40.77
N PHE A 30 12.19 22.09 41.60
CA PHE A 30 12.43 21.34 42.83
C PHE A 30 12.70 22.27 44.01
N THR A 31 11.66 22.56 44.80
CA THR A 31 11.70 22.72 46.27
C THR A 31 10.34 23.21 46.79
N SER A 32 9.58 22.32 47.44
CA SER A 32 8.92 22.65 48.71
C SER A 32 8.50 21.38 49.46
N CYS A 33 9.19 21.13 50.58
CA CYS A 33 8.72 20.41 51.77
C CYS A 33 7.41 21.07 52.25
N GLY A 34 6.45 20.45 52.94
CA GLY A 34 6.43 19.26 53.80
C GLY A 34 5.68 19.60 55.09
N SER A 35 4.95 18.61 55.65
CA SER A 35 4.46 18.43 57.06
C SER A 35 2.95 18.22 57.16
N SER A 36 2.37 17.42 58.07
CA SER A 36 2.76 16.23 58.85
C SER A 36 1.51 15.87 59.67
N SER A 37 1.14 14.59 59.80
CA SER A 37 0.59 14.06 61.05
C SER A 37 0.66 12.53 61.10
N HIS A 38 0.93 12.05 62.31
CA HIS A 38 1.50 10.78 62.73
C HIS A 38 0.45 9.70 63.07
N ILE A 39 0.99 8.51 63.38
CA ILE A 39 0.49 7.37 64.21
C ILE A 39 0.20 6.10 63.35
N SER A 40 0.74 4.89 63.59
CA SER A 40 1.85 4.36 64.39
C SER A 40 2.01 2.84 64.08
N ASN A 41 3.26 2.35 64.12
CA ASN A 41 3.76 1.02 64.55
C ASN A 41 3.31 -0.32 63.90
N SER A 42 4.27 -1.03 63.29
CA SER A 42 5.07 -2.15 63.89
C SER A 42 5.65 -3.07 62.78
N ASN A 43 6.99 -3.16 62.66
CA ASN A 43 7.85 -4.36 62.92
C ASN A 43 7.60 -5.56 61.97
N ILE A 44 8.53 -6.13 61.19
CA ILE A 44 9.95 -6.48 61.38
C ILE A 44 10.62 -6.78 60.00
N LYS A 45 11.94 -6.55 59.92
CA LYS A 45 12.87 -6.91 58.84
C LYS A 45 13.17 -8.42 58.79
N ASN A 46 13.41 -9.00 57.61
CA ASN A 46 14.76 -9.41 57.19
C ASN A 46 14.82 -10.03 55.79
N GLN A 47 16.04 -10.01 55.29
CA GLN A 47 16.56 -10.08 53.92
C GLN A 47 17.03 -11.49 53.50
N ASP A 48 17.28 -11.60 52.19
CA ASP A 48 18.33 -12.37 51.50
C ASP A 48 18.21 -13.90 51.29
N SER A 49 17.77 -14.26 50.08
CA SER A 49 18.57 -14.79 48.95
C SER A 49 19.42 -16.07 49.04
N ILE A 50 19.20 -16.93 48.02
CA ILE A 50 20.16 -17.72 47.20
C ILE A 50 20.34 -19.24 47.45
N GLU A 51 20.13 -19.95 46.33
CA GLU A 51 20.73 -21.19 45.82
C GLU A 51 20.11 -22.59 45.97
N ALA A 52 20.32 -23.30 44.87
CA ALA A 52 19.70 -24.53 44.41
C ALA A 52 20.38 -25.79 44.93
N SER A 53 19.68 -26.92 44.86
CA SER A 53 20.20 -28.14 44.22
C SER A 53 19.18 -29.28 44.18
N ASN A 54 19.29 -30.03 43.08
CA ASN A 54 18.63 -31.27 42.72
C ASN A 54 18.48 -32.30 43.84
N THR A 55 17.42 -33.10 43.78
CA THR A 55 17.57 -34.57 43.74
C THR A 55 16.34 -35.27 43.14
N SER A 56 16.64 -36.19 42.24
CA SER A 56 15.77 -37.19 41.63
C SER A 56 15.51 -38.34 42.61
N LYS A 57 14.30 -38.94 42.58
CA LYS A 57 14.08 -40.38 42.38
C LYS A 57 12.59 -40.77 42.44
N HIS A 58 12.10 -41.23 41.30
CA HIS A 58 11.42 -42.51 41.07
C HIS A 58 10.59 -43.15 42.21
N ASN A 59 9.30 -43.39 41.96
CA ASN A 59 8.77 -44.76 42.07
C ASN A 59 7.55 -45.01 41.17
N LYS A 60 7.47 -46.25 40.67
CA LYS A 60 6.53 -46.80 39.68
C LYS A 60 5.60 -47.82 40.35
N ASN A 61 4.41 -47.97 39.77
CA ASN A 61 3.55 -49.16 39.64
C ASN A 61 2.94 -49.86 40.87
N SER A 62 1.63 -50.12 40.78
CA SER A 62 0.98 -51.46 40.83
C SER A 62 -0.55 -51.29 40.62
N SER A 63 -1.09 -51.80 39.49
CA SER A 63 -1.96 -53.00 39.32
C SER A 63 -3.38 -52.85 39.91
N GLU A 64 -4.43 -52.70 39.09
CA GLU A 64 -5.24 -53.76 38.44
C GLU A 64 -6.01 -54.68 39.42
N GLU A 65 -7.35 -54.64 39.41
CA GLU A 65 -8.21 -55.72 38.88
C GLU A 65 -9.73 -55.43 39.04
N LYS A 66 -10.48 -55.75 37.95
CA LYS A 66 -11.82 -56.41 37.85
C LYS A 66 -13.06 -55.87 38.62
N LYS A 67 -14.32 -56.06 38.19
CA LYS A 67 -15.06 -56.45 36.95
C LYS A 67 -16.58 -56.35 37.32
N ASP A 68 -17.44 -56.52 36.31
CA ASP A 68 -18.89 -56.81 36.35
C ASP A 68 -19.84 -55.61 36.58
N GLU A 69 -21.08 -55.55 36.07
CA GLU A 69 -21.74 -55.98 34.82
C GLU A 69 -23.13 -55.28 34.83
N LEU A 70 -23.75 -55.11 33.66
CA LEU A 70 -25.20 -55.00 33.38
C LEU A 70 -26.04 -53.73 33.72
N GLN A 71 -26.60 -53.20 32.62
CA GLN A 71 -27.97 -52.70 32.38
C GLN A 71 -28.65 -51.73 33.37
N ALA A 72 -29.01 -50.54 32.88
CA ALA A 72 -30.42 -50.15 32.70
C ALA A 72 -30.56 -48.77 32.06
N SER A 73 -31.57 -48.68 31.20
CA SER A 73 -32.16 -47.46 30.64
C SER A 73 -32.75 -46.56 31.73
N SER A 74 -32.49 -45.25 31.65
CA SER A 74 -33.53 -44.23 31.87
C SER A 74 -33.01 -42.82 31.54
N ASN A 75 -33.84 -42.10 30.78
CA ASN A 75 -33.76 -40.67 30.58
C ASN A 75 -33.68 -39.91 31.91
N GLU A 76 -32.70 -39.03 32.05
CA GLU A 76 -32.84 -37.87 32.94
C GLU A 76 -32.23 -36.62 32.30
N LYS A 77 -33.06 -35.57 32.27
CA LYS A 77 -32.70 -34.23 31.85
C LYS A 77 -31.72 -33.66 32.85
N ASP A 78 -30.50 -33.35 32.43
CA ASP A 78 -29.65 -32.44 33.19
C ASP A 78 -29.42 -31.13 32.42
N LYS A 79 -29.92 -30.05 33.04
CA LYS A 79 -29.67 -28.67 32.68
C LYS A 79 -28.31 -28.29 33.24
N THR A 80 -27.25 -28.57 32.50
CA THR A 80 -25.95 -27.96 32.78
C THR A 80 -25.82 -26.65 32.01
N LYS A 81 -26.00 -25.56 32.76
CA LYS A 81 -25.52 -24.23 32.41
C LYS A 81 -24.00 -24.30 32.20
N ASN A 82 -23.57 -24.49 30.96
CA ASN A 82 -22.21 -24.14 30.59
C ASN A 82 -22.10 -22.62 30.56
N ASN A 83 -21.61 -22.06 31.67
CA ASN A 83 -20.82 -20.83 31.67
C ASN A 83 -19.54 -21.10 30.86
N GLY A 84 -19.70 -21.20 29.54
CA GLY A 84 -18.61 -21.14 28.59
C GLY A 84 -18.23 -19.67 28.47
N THR A 85 -17.12 -19.29 29.10
CA THR A 85 -16.42 -18.05 28.84
C THR A 85 -16.26 -17.90 27.33
N SER A 86 -17.03 -16.97 26.74
CA SER A 86 -17.01 -16.69 25.30
C SER A 86 -15.61 -16.28 24.88
N THR A 87 -14.88 -17.21 24.28
CA THR A 87 -13.68 -16.89 23.49
C THR A 87 -14.15 -16.20 22.21
N ASN A 88 -14.39 -14.88 22.30
CA ASN A 88 -14.69 -14.01 21.17
C ASN A 88 -13.48 -13.90 20.21
N GLY A 89 -13.12 -14.99 19.52
CA GLY A 89 -11.90 -15.06 18.69
C GLY A 89 -11.93 -15.98 17.46
N SER A 90 -12.96 -16.78 17.19
CA SER A 90 -12.88 -17.83 16.15
C SER A 90 -13.40 -17.44 14.76
N GLY A 91 -13.02 -16.28 14.24
CA GLY A 91 -13.31 -15.90 12.85
C GLY A 91 -12.09 -16.03 11.95
N ASP A 92 -12.26 -16.59 10.76
CA ASP A 92 -11.26 -16.53 9.68
C ASP A 92 -10.86 -15.06 9.40
N LEU A 93 -9.60 -14.86 9.04
CA LEU A 93 -9.15 -13.59 8.48
C LEU A 93 -9.59 -13.51 7.02
N LYS A 94 -10.33 -12.46 6.63
CA LYS A 94 -10.64 -12.19 5.23
C LYS A 94 -9.96 -10.91 4.78
N VAL A 95 -9.33 -10.96 3.61
CA VAL A 95 -8.69 -9.83 2.94
C VAL A 95 -9.38 -9.65 1.59
N HIS A 96 -10.14 -8.56 1.48
CA HIS A 96 -10.92 -8.19 0.31
C HIS A 96 -10.14 -7.13 -0.47
N PHE A 97 -9.58 -7.49 -1.61
CA PHE A 97 -9.04 -6.56 -2.58
C PHE A 97 -10.20 -6.11 -3.46
N ILE A 98 -10.79 -4.96 -3.09
CA ILE A 98 -11.99 -4.43 -3.72
C ILE A 98 -11.61 -3.94 -5.12
N ASP A 99 -12.43 -4.32 -6.10
CA ASP A 99 -12.26 -3.81 -7.46
C ASP A 99 -12.80 -2.38 -7.56
N VAL A 100 -11.87 -1.44 -7.55
CA VAL A 100 -12.05 0.01 -7.69
C VAL A 100 -11.32 0.52 -8.95
N GLY A 101 -11.12 -0.36 -9.94
CA GLY A 101 -10.38 -0.03 -11.14
C GLY A 101 -8.88 0.16 -10.91
N GLN A 102 -8.30 1.21 -11.48
CA GLN A 102 -6.86 1.51 -11.40
C GLN A 102 -6.53 2.22 -10.08
N ALA A 103 -6.73 1.51 -8.97
CA ALA A 103 -6.62 2.06 -7.62
C ALA A 103 -6.56 0.94 -6.57
N ASP A 104 -6.31 1.31 -5.31
CA ASP A 104 -6.28 0.39 -4.17
C ASP A 104 -7.42 0.65 -3.19
N SER A 105 -8.16 -0.40 -2.83
CA SER A 105 -8.97 -0.43 -1.61
C SER A 105 -9.03 -1.85 -1.06
N ILE A 106 -8.62 -2.01 0.20
CA ILE A 106 -8.43 -3.33 0.82
C ILE A 106 -9.10 -3.37 2.18
N LEU A 107 -10.21 -4.10 2.28
CA LEU A 107 -10.88 -4.38 3.55
C LEU A 107 -10.30 -5.66 4.17
N ILE A 108 -9.93 -5.58 5.43
CA ILE A 108 -9.43 -6.71 6.23
C ILE A 108 -10.35 -6.91 7.43
N THR A 109 -10.90 -8.10 7.59
CA THR A 109 -11.80 -8.43 8.71
C THR A 109 -11.31 -9.65 9.48
N GLN A 110 -11.35 -9.59 10.81
CA GLN A 110 -11.14 -10.75 11.69
C GLN A 110 -12.12 -10.70 12.88
N GLY A 111 -13.09 -11.60 12.88
CA GLY A 111 -14.22 -11.53 13.82
C GLY A 111 -14.98 -10.22 13.65
N SER A 112 -15.08 -9.42 14.72
CA SER A 112 -15.70 -8.09 14.70
C SER A 112 -14.73 -6.94 14.40
N ASN A 113 -13.45 -7.23 14.18
CA ASN A 113 -12.41 -6.21 13.98
C ASN A 113 -12.19 -5.96 12.50
N ASN A 114 -12.15 -4.68 12.11
CA ASN A 114 -12.09 -4.28 10.70
C ASN A 114 -11.03 -3.21 10.45
N MET A 115 -10.29 -3.38 9.37
CA MET A 115 -9.30 -2.41 8.89
C MET A 115 -9.54 -2.14 7.42
N LEU A 116 -9.47 -0.88 7.02
CA LEU A 116 -9.42 -0.46 5.62
C LEU A 116 -8.04 0.10 5.31
N ILE A 117 -7.40 -0.43 4.27
CA ILE A 117 -6.20 0.16 3.66
C ILE A 117 -6.62 0.73 2.32
N ASP A 118 -6.51 2.04 2.17
CA ASP A 118 -6.91 2.82 1.00
C ASP A 118 -8.40 2.66 0.61
N ALA A 119 -8.91 3.59 -0.20
CA ALA A 119 -10.33 3.68 -0.55
C ALA A 119 -10.57 4.11 -2.00
N GLY A 120 -9.68 3.71 -2.90
CA GLY A 120 -9.83 3.98 -4.33
C GLY A 120 -9.71 5.46 -4.69
N ASN A 121 -10.15 5.79 -5.89
CA ASN A 121 -10.27 7.16 -6.40
C ASN A 121 -11.39 7.92 -5.68
N ASN A 122 -11.47 9.24 -5.88
CA ASN A 122 -12.59 10.05 -5.37
C ASN A 122 -13.93 9.54 -5.90
N GLU A 123 -13.97 9.10 -7.16
CA GLU A 123 -15.18 8.56 -7.81
C GLU A 123 -15.63 7.22 -7.25
N ASP A 124 -14.74 6.48 -6.59
CA ASP A 124 -15.05 5.19 -5.97
C ASP A 124 -15.70 5.31 -4.59
N SER A 125 -15.87 6.54 -4.06
CA SER A 125 -16.38 6.81 -2.71
C SER A 125 -17.66 6.02 -2.39
N ASP A 126 -18.68 6.12 -3.26
CA ASP A 126 -19.95 5.42 -3.05
C ASP A 126 -19.80 3.91 -3.20
N LEU A 127 -18.96 3.45 -4.13
CA LEU A 127 -18.67 2.02 -4.32
C LEU A 127 -18.08 1.43 -3.03
N VAL A 128 -17.04 2.05 -2.49
CA VAL A 128 -16.34 1.58 -1.28
C VAL A 128 -17.28 1.64 -0.08
N VAL A 129 -17.96 2.76 0.16
CA VAL A 129 -18.90 2.90 1.28
C VAL A 129 -20.02 1.86 1.22
N ASN A 130 -20.62 1.64 0.05
CA ASN A 130 -21.68 0.66 -0.12
C ASN A 130 -21.16 -0.77 0.01
N TYR A 131 -19.95 -1.06 -0.47
CA TYR A 131 -19.30 -2.35 -0.29
C TYR A 131 -19.12 -2.67 1.20
N LEU A 132 -18.54 -1.73 1.96
CA LEU A 132 -18.34 -1.89 3.40
C LEU A 132 -19.66 -2.11 4.16
N LYS A 133 -20.71 -1.34 3.84
CA LYS A 133 -22.05 -1.55 4.40
C LYS A 133 -22.61 -2.94 4.08
N LYS A 134 -22.42 -3.41 2.84
CA LYS A 134 -22.84 -4.76 2.41
C LYS A 134 -22.09 -5.87 3.15
N GLN A 135 -20.84 -5.64 3.56
CA GLN A 135 -20.09 -6.55 4.43
C GLN A 135 -20.52 -6.47 5.91
N GLY A 136 -21.54 -5.65 6.25
CA GLY A 136 -22.01 -5.48 7.62
C GLY A 136 -21.09 -4.63 8.50
N ILE A 137 -20.16 -3.88 7.89
CA ILE A 137 -19.22 -3.04 8.62
C ILE A 137 -19.95 -1.82 9.17
N THR A 138 -19.89 -1.63 10.48
CA THR A 138 -20.38 -0.42 11.15
C THR A 138 -19.23 0.39 11.78
N LYS A 139 -18.10 -0.28 12.02
CA LYS A 139 -16.91 0.26 12.67
C LYS A 139 -15.64 -0.22 12.00
N LEU A 140 -14.69 0.70 11.85
CA LEU A 140 -13.32 0.45 11.41
C LEU A 140 -12.37 0.74 12.58
N ASP A 141 -11.65 -0.28 13.05
CA ASP A 141 -10.61 -0.11 14.05
C ASP A 141 -9.44 0.71 13.50
N TYR A 142 -9.15 0.52 12.22
CA TYR A 142 -8.08 1.22 11.51
C TYR A 142 -8.53 1.63 10.12
N VAL A 143 -8.25 2.88 9.77
CA VAL A 143 -8.25 3.39 8.41
C VAL A 143 -6.83 3.82 8.08
N ILE A 144 -6.28 3.32 6.98
CA ILE A 144 -4.89 3.55 6.59
C ILE A 144 -4.89 4.17 5.20
N GLY A 145 -4.40 5.40 5.08
CA GLY A 145 -4.06 6.00 3.80
C GLY A 145 -2.57 5.80 3.56
N THR A 146 -2.20 4.95 2.60
CA THR A 146 -0.80 4.54 2.40
C THR A 146 0.06 5.71 1.99
N HIS A 147 -0.39 6.53 1.03
CA HIS A 147 0.27 7.75 0.59
C HIS A 147 -0.75 8.74 -0.05
N PRO A 148 -0.39 10.03 -0.24
CA PRO A 148 -1.34 11.07 -0.65
C PRO A 148 -1.91 11.03 -2.09
N HIS A 149 -1.66 9.99 -2.89
CA HIS A 149 -2.21 9.91 -4.24
C HIS A 149 -3.71 9.58 -4.22
N GLU A 150 -4.38 10.00 -5.28
CA GLU A 150 -5.83 10.07 -5.34
C GLU A 150 -6.49 8.69 -5.51
N ASP A 151 -5.85 7.80 -6.26
CA ASP A 151 -6.16 6.38 -6.42
C ASP A 151 -5.94 5.53 -5.15
N HIS A 152 -5.58 6.18 -4.04
CA HIS A 152 -5.43 5.55 -2.73
C HIS A 152 -6.31 6.21 -1.67
N ILE A 153 -6.18 7.53 -1.49
CA ILE A 153 -6.90 8.24 -0.43
C ILE A 153 -8.20 8.88 -0.91
N GLY A 154 -8.56 8.72 -2.18
CA GLY A 154 -9.69 9.36 -2.85
C GLY A 154 -11.01 9.19 -2.10
N GLY A 155 -11.41 7.95 -1.83
CA GLY A 155 -12.66 7.67 -1.12
C GLY A 155 -12.57 7.72 0.41
N LEU A 156 -11.41 8.03 1.00
CA LEU A 156 -11.24 7.92 2.46
C LEU A 156 -12.07 8.95 3.23
N ASP A 157 -12.28 10.13 2.66
CA ASP A 157 -13.06 11.17 3.31
C ASP A 157 -14.54 10.75 3.44
N ALA A 158 -15.11 10.12 2.41
CA ALA A 158 -16.45 9.54 2.43
C ALA A 158 -16.56 8.39 3.44
N VAL A 159 -15.59 7.48 3.46
CA VAL A 159 -15.51 6.38 4.45
C VAL A 159 -15.46 6.92 5.88
N ILE A 160 -14.58 7.88 6.15
CA ILE A 160 -14.42 8.45 7.49
C ILE A 160 -15.72 9.13 7.97
N ARG A 161 -16.47 9.76 7.07
CA ARG A 161 -17.79 10.33 7.40
C ARG A 161 -18.84 9.26 7.66
N ALA A 162 -18.84 8.18 6.88
CA ALA A 162 -19.87 7.14 6.91
C ALA A 162 -19.77 6.16 8.10
N PHE A 163 -18.57 5.90 8.62
CA PHE A 163 -18.36 4.86 9.65
C PHE A 163 -17.86 5.41 10.99
N ASP A 164 -17.98 4.60 12.05
CA ASP A 164 -17.22 4.80 13.29
C ASP A 164 -15.76 4.38 13.04
N VAL A 165 -14.81 5.32 13.18
CA VAL A 165 -13.40 5.07 12.92
C VAL A 165 -12.61 5.31 14.20
N LYS A 166 -11.89 4.29 14.67
CA LYS A 166 -11.11 4.39 15.91
C LYS A 166 -9.75 5.05 15.71
N LYS A 167 -9.04 4.72 14.63
CA LYS A 167 -7.69 5.23 14.37
C LYS A 167 -7.43 5.42 12.89
N VAL A 168 -6.81 6.54 12.54
CA VAL A 168 -6.36 6.84 11.17
C VAL A 168 -4.84 6.85 11.13
N TYR A 169 -4.24 6.07 10.23
CA TYR A 169 -2.82 6.11 9.92
C TYR A 169 -2.58 6.74 8.55
N MET A 170 -1.67 7.71 8.48
CA MET A 170 -1.19 8.30 7.23
C MET A 170 0.31 8.63 7.39
N PRO A 171 1.11 8.62 6.30
CA PRO A 171 2.52 8.92 6.40
C PRO A 171 2.76 10.39 6.75
N LYS A 172 3.99 10.72 7.14
CA LYS A 172 4.42 12.11 7.35
C LYS A 172 4.67 12.82 6.01
N LYS A 173 3.63 12.89 5.16
CA LYS A 173 3.65 13.57 3.87
C LYS A 173 2.36 14.33 3.65
N THR A 174 2.48 15.64 3.47
CA THR A 174 1.35 16.50 3.12
C THR A 174 1.25 16.66 1.60
N SER A 175 0.04 16.98 1.14
CA SER A 175 -0.23 17.36 -0.24
C SER A 175 -1.15 18.58 -0.28
N THR A 176 -1.12 19.32 -1.39
CA THR A 176 -1.98 20.50 -1.61
C THR A 176 -3.22 20.19 -2.44
N THR A 177 -3.37 18.94 -2.89
CA THR A 177 -4.50 18.46 -3.69
C THR A 177 -5.83 18.61 -2.93
N LYS A 178 -6.93 18.70 -3.70
CA LYS A 178 -8.28 18.76 -3.13
C LYS A 178 -8.58 17.48 -2.34
N THR A 179 -8.28 16.32 -2.92
CA THR A 179 -8.42 15.00 -2.27
C THR A 179 -7.75 14.96 -0.89
N TYR A 180 -6.47 15.33 -0.79
CA TYR A 180 -5.80 15.32 0.50
C TYR A 180 -6.49 16.24 1.52
N LYS A 181 -6.87 17.46 1.11
CA LYS A 181 -7.59 18.42 1.98
C LYS A 181 -8.95 17.89 2.44
N ASP A 182 -9.65 17.14 1.60
CA ASP A 182 -10.95 16.56 1.93
C ASP A 182 -10.83 15.47 2.98
N VAL A 183 -9.80 14.62 2.88
CA VAL A 183 -9.47 13.62 3.89
C VAL A 183 -9.10 14.28 5.22
N ILE A 184 -8.23 15.31 5.21
CA ILE A 184 -7.89 16.04 6.44
C ILE A 184 -9.11 16.70 7.08
N THR A 185 -9.99 17.28 6.27
CA THR A 185 -11.25 17.87 6.73
C THR A 185 -12.15 16.82 7.36
N ALA A 186 -12.35 15.66 6.71
CA ALA A 186 -13.16 14.55 7.25
C ALA A 186 -12.66 14.05 8.60
N ILE A 187 -11.34 13.88 8.73
CA ILE A 187 -10.69 13.48 9.98
C ILE A 187 -10.97 14.51 11.08
N LYS A 188 -10.79 15.80 10.77
CA LYS A 188 -11.04 16.88 11.71
C LYS A 188 -12.50 16.96 12.14
N ASP A 189 -13.43 16.86 11.19
CA ASP A 189 -14.88 16.95 11.44
C ASP A 189 -15.37 15.81 12.35
N LYS A 190 -14.72 14.65 12.28
CA LYS A 190 -14.96 13.50 13.18
C LYS A 190 -14.20 13.58 14.51
N GLY A 191 -13.44 14.65 14.76
CA GLY A 191 -12.61 14.78 15.96
C GLY A 191 -11.45 13.78 16.04
N LEU A 192 -11.08 13.17 14.91
CA LEU A 192 -10.01 12.18 14.81
C LEU A 192 -8.64 12.87 14.68
N LYS A 193 -7.59 12.09 14.92
CA LYS A 193 -6.21 12.50 14.73
C LYS A 193 -5.50 11.53 13.80
N ILE A 194 -4.62 12.06 12.96
CA ILE A 194 -3.69 11.26 12.17
C ILE A 194 -2.60 10.76 13.10
N ALA A 195 -2.44 9.45 13.16
CA ALA A 195 -1.25 8.82 13.70
C ALA A 195 -0.25 8.59 12.56
N ILE A 196 0.99 9.03 12.74
CA ILE A 196 2.08 8.74 11.83
C ILE A 196 2.78 7.49 12.36
N PRO A 197 2.69 6.33 11.69
CA PRO A 197 3.33 5.13 12.20
C PRO A 197 4.82 5.15 11.88
N SER A 198 5.64 4.87 12.88
CA SER A 198 7.07 4.58 12.67
C SER A 198 7.23 3.15 12.15
N ARG A 199 8.27 2.91 11.35
CA ARG A 199 8.70 1.55 11.02
C ARG A 199 8.92 0.71 12.30
N GLY A 200 8.40 -0.51 12.29
CA GLY A 200 8.36 -1.41 13.45
C GLY A 200 7.13 -1.25 14.35
N THR A 201 6.28 -0.25 14.13
CA THR A 201 5.01 -0.11 14.86
C THR A 201 4.16 -1.36 14.65
N THR A 202 3.69 -1.96 15.75
CA THR A 202 2.79 -3.11 15.73
C THR A 202 1.43 -2.76 16.31
N PHE A 203 0.38 -3.36 15.76
CA PHE A 203 -0.98 -3.25 16.27
C PHE A 203 -1.80 -4.51 15.94
N LYS A 204 -2.87 -4.75 16.69
CA LYS A 204 -3.71 -5.94 16.53
C LYS A 204 -4.96 -5.62 15.73
N LEU A 205 -5.34 -6.56 14.85
CA LEU A 205 -6.67 -6.65 14.27
C LEU A 205 -7.28 -7.98 14.73
N GLY A 206 -7.93 -7.94 15.89
CA GLY A 206 -8.31 -9.15 16.63
C GLY A 206 -7.10 -10.03 16.95
N GLU A 207 -7.08 -11.26 16.43
CA GLU A 207 -5.94 -12.19 16.59
C GLU A 207 -4.77 -11.92 15.62
N ALA A 208 -4.99 -11.15 14.56
CA ALA A 208 -3.93 -10.81 13.61
C ALA A 208 -3.03 -9.68 14.14
N VAL A 209 -1.75 -9.72 13.78
CA VAL A 209 -0.76 -8.70 14.14
C VAL A 209 -0.27 -8.01 12.86
N ALA A 210 -0.53 -6.70 12.76
CA ALA A 210 -0.01 -5.84 11.72
C ALA A 210 1.29 -5.19 12.19
N THR A 211 2.29 -5.18 11.32
CA THR A 211 3.59 -4.54 11.53
C THR A 211 3.86 -3.59 10.37
N VAL A 212 4.11 -2.32 10.67
CA VAL A 212 4.52 -1.33 9.68
C VAL A 212 6.00 -1.56 9.34
N VAL A 213 6.31 -1.88 8.09
CA VAL A 213 7.69 -2.16 7.64
C VAL A 213 8.33 -0.97 6.91
N ALA A 214 7.52 -0.01 6.46
CA ALA A 214 7.93 1.25 5.85
C ALA A 214 6.78 2.28 5.90
N PRO A 215 7.06 3.58 5.68
CA PRO A 215 8.39 4.18 5.49
C PRO A 215 9.12 4.40 6.82
N SER A 216 10.44 4.64 6.80
CA SER A 216 11.15 5.18 7.97
C SER A 216 10.79 6.65 8.22
N GLU A 217 10.82 7.09 9.47
CA GLU A 217 10.41 8.45 9.85
C GLU A 217 11.33 9.57 9.33
N SER A 218 12.57 9.21 8.97
CA SER A 218 13.61 10.13 8.52
C SER A 218 13.69 10.28 7.01
N SER A 219 12.87 9.55 6.25
CA SER A 219 12.96 9.54 4.80
C SER A 219 12.25 10.75 4.18
N ASP A 220 12.97 11.45 3.30
CA ASP A 220 12.40 12.45 2.40
C ASP A 220 12.54 11.94 0.97
N TYR A 221 11.41 11.58 0.36
CA TYR A 221 11.38 11.01 -0.98
C TYR A 221 10.95 12.05 -1.99
N GLU A 222 11.60 12.04 -3.15
CA GLU A 222 11.18 12.86 -4.29
C GLU A 222 9.81 12.37 -4.82
N ASP A 223 9.68 11.04 -4.97
CA ASP A 223 8.41 10.42 -5.38
C ASP A 223 7.49 10.17 -4.18
N VAL A 224 6.23 10.57 -4.32
CA VAL A 224 5.20 10.45 -3.29
C VAL A 224 4.82 8.98 -3.03
N ASN A 225 4.94 8.12 -4.04
CA ASN A 225 4.72 6.68 -3.94
C ASN A 225 5.57 6.03 -2.84
N ASN A 226 6.81 6.51 -2.68
CA ASN A 226 7.74 5.98 -1.69
C ASN A 226 7.42 6.42 -0.25
N TYR A 227 6.39 7.24 -0.01
CA TYR A 227 5.82 7.43 1.33
C TYR A 227 4.81 6.35 1.72
N SER A 228 4.52 5.38 0.84
CA SER A 228 3.59 4.28 1.09
C SER A 228 3.84 3.62 2.44
N ILE A 229 2.82 3.62 3.30
CA ILE A 229 2.81 2.76 4.49
C ILE A 229 2.71 1.31 4.04
N VAL A 230 3.80 0.55 4.21
CA VAL A 230 3.84 -0.88 3.89
C VAL A 230 3.58 -1.68 5.15
N ILE A 231 2.64 -2.62 5.09
CA ILE A 231 2.17 -3.38 6.25
C ILE A 231 2.35 -4.87 6.01
N LYS A 232 3.07 -5.54 6.91
CA LYS A 232 3.03 -7.00 7.05
C LYS A 232 1.94 -7.36 8.03
N LEU A 233 0.97 -8.17 7.62
CA LEU A 233 -0.06 -8.72 8.50
C LEU A 233 0.20 -10.21 8.70
N LYS A 234 0.28 -10.65 9.96
CA LYS A 234 0.41 -12.06 10.32
C LYS A 234 -0.85 -12.52 11.04
N TYR A 235 -1.45 -13.60 10.57
CA TYR A 235 -2.54 -14.30 11.24
C TYR A 235 -2.19 -15.77 11.39
N LYS A 236 -1.89 -16.17 12.64
CA LYS A 236 -1.37 -17.50 12.99
C LYS A 236 -0.17 -17.86 12.08
N ASN A 237 -0.29 -18.87 11.23
CA ASN A 237 0.77 -19.35 10.35
C ASN A 237 0.71 -18.76 8.92
N THR A 238 -0.22 -17.83 8.67
CA THR A 238 -0.37 -17.16 7.37
C THR A 238 0.02 -15.69 7.45
N SER A 239 0.43 -15.12 6.32
CA SER A 239 0.96 -13.77 6.26
C SER A 239 0.73 -13.06 4.93
N PHE A 240 0.55 -11.75 5.00
CA PHE A 240 0.28 -10.85 3.89
C PHE A 240 1.25 -9.66 3.94
N LEU A 241 1.65 -9.14 2.78
CA LEU A 241 2.36 -7.86 2.66
C LEU A 241 1.55 -6.92 1.76
N PHE A 242 1.17 -5.76 2.27
CA PHE A 242 0.48 -4.71 1.56
C PHE A 242 1.48 -3.63 1.16
N ALA A 243 1.90 -3.63 -0.10
CA ALA A 243 3.00 -2.78 -0.58
C ALA A 243 2.60 -1.34 -0.91
N GLY A 244 1.30 -1.03 -0.99
CA GLY A 244 0.84 0.23 -1.57
C GLY A 244 1.52 0.46 -2.92
N ASP A 245 2.11 1.63 -3.09
CA ASP A 245 2.87 1.98 -4.29
C ASP A 245 4.37 2.05 -4.07
N ALA A 246 4.88 1.28 -3.10
CA ALA A 246 6.32 1.16 -2.87
C ALA A 246 7.07 0.90 -4.18
N GLU A 247 7.99 1.80 -4.54
CA GLU A 247 8.87 1.65 -5.70
C GLU A 247 10.26 1.20 -5.24
N ASP A 248 11.18 1.05 -6.20
CA ASP A 248 12.51 0.49 -5.96
C ASP A 248 13.29 1.15 -4.81
N ILE A 249 13.14 2.46 -4.58
CA ILE A 249 13.76 3.17 -3.46
C ILE A 249 13.23 2.65 -2.12
N LEU A 250 11.91 2.62 -1.94
CA LEU A 250 11.30 2.14 -0.70
C LEU A 250 11.51 0.64 -0.52
N GLU A 251 11.46 -0.15 -1.58
CA GLU A 251 11.75 -1.59 -1.55
C GLU A 251 13.16 -1.89 -1.04
N LYS A 252 14.16 -1.14 -1.53
CA LYS A 252 15.55 -1.24 -1.04
C LYS A 252 15.65 -0.84 0.44
N GLU A 253 14.91 0.17 0.87
CA GLU A 253 14.85 0.56 2.29
C GLU A 253 14.27 -0.56 3.16
N ILE A 254 13.16 -1.18 2.72
CA ILE A 254 12.51 -2.28 3.42
C ILE A 254 13.48 -3.46 3.58
N ILE A 255 14.19 -3.84 2.52
CA ILE A 255 15.21 -4.91 2.55
C ILE A 255 16.33 -4.56 3.55
N LYS A 256 16.87 -3.35 3.48
CA LYS A 256 17.94 -2.88 4.38
C LYS A 256 17.49 -2.79 5.85
N GLY A 257 16.19 -2.59 6.09
CA GLY A 257 15.61 -2.51 7.42
C GLY A 257 15.74 -3.81 8.24
N GLY A 258 16.03 -4.95 7.60
CA GLY A 258 16.32 -6.21 8.30
C GLY A 258 15.10 -6.91 8.91
N TYR A 259 13.88 -6.43 8.63
CA TYR A 259 12.65 -7.10 9.05
C TYR A 259 12.42 -8.39 8.27
N ASP A 260 11.82 -9.39 8.91
CA ASP A 260 11.28 -10.53 8.19
C ASP A 260 10.09 -10.07 7.34
N ILE A 261 10.31 -9.95 6.04
CA ILE A 261 9.30 -9.58 5.04
C ILE A 261 8.85 -10.77 4.20
N LYS A 262 9.22 -12.00 4.57
CA LYS A 262 8.69 -13.18 3.92
C LYS A 262 7.19 -13.31 4.23
N VAL A 263 6.38 -13.52 3.19
CA VAL A 263 4.92 -13.65 3.34
C VAL A 263 4.33 -14.74 2.45
N ASP A 264 3.07 -15.09 2.66
CA ASP A 264 2.32 -15.99 1.78
C ASP A 264 1.68 -15.22 0.61
N VAL A 265 1.12 -14.04 0.87
CA VAL A 265 0.44 -13.21 -0.14
C VAL A 265 1.08 -11.84 -0.23
N LEU A 266 1.48 -11.43 -1.43
CA LEU A 266 1.93 -10.07 -1.74
C LEU A 266 0.84 -9.32 -2.49
N LYS A 267 0.36 -8.19 -1.95
CA LYS A 267 -0.24 -7.15 -2.79
C LYS A 267 0.88 -6.48 -3.57
N VAL A 268 0.90 -6.71 -4.86
CA VAL A 268 1.92 -6.17 -5.78
C VAL A 268 1.89 -4.65 -5.71
N GLY A 269 3.08 -4.06 -5.61
CA GLY A 269 3.25 -2.63 -5.47
C GLY A 269 2.87 -1.87 -6.75
N HIS A 270 2.28 -0.68 -6.59
CA HIS A 270 2.03 0.29 -7.67
C HIS A 270 1.31 -0.34 -8.86
N HIS A 271 0.26 -1.11 -8.54
CA HIS A 271 -0.60 -1.81 -9.50
C HIS A 271 0.14 -2.74 -10.49
N GLY A 272 1.39 -3.12 -10.19
CA GLY A 272 2.24 -3.88 -11.10
C GLY A 272 3.08 -3.03 -12.05
N SER A 273 3.33 -1.76 -11.71
CA SER A 273 4.28 -0.88 -12.40
C SER A 273 5.66 -1.52 -12.57
N ARG A 274 6.41 -1.05 -13.57
CA ARG A 274 7.80 -1.46 -13.81
C ARG A 274 8.76 -1.00 -12.71
N SER A 275 8.44 0.10 -12.01
CA SER A 275 9.26 0.70 -10.94
C SER A 275 9.15 -0.05 -9.61
N SER A 276 8.14 -0.92 -9.49
CA SER A 276 7.84 -1.69 -8.28
C SER A 276 8.00 -3.19 -8.49
N THR A 277 7.92 -3.91 -7.39
CA THR A 277 8.15 -5.35 -7.28
C THR A 277 9.46 -5.73 -7.97
N THR A 278 10.55 -5.08 -7.58
CA THR A 278 11.88 -5.36 -8.13
C THR A 278 12.27 -6.83 -7.89
N GLN A 279 13.20 -7.35 -8.69
CA GLN A 279 13.63 -8.74 -8.54
C GLN A 279 14.22 -9.02 -7.15
N GLU A 280 14.97 -8.07 -6.60
CA GLU A 280 15.57 -8.17 -5.27
C GLU A 280 14.49 -8.21 -4.18
N PHE A 281 13.50 -7.30 -4.25
CA PHE A 281 12.37 -7.29 -3.34
C PHE A 281 11.56 -8.58 -3.42
N LEU A 282 11.20 -9.00 -4.63
CA LEU A 282 10.43 -10.23 -4.85
C LEU A 282 11.17 -11.47 -4.35
N ASN A 283 12.51 -11.52 -4.50
CA ASN A 283 13.34 -12.59 -3.94
C ASN A 283 13.26 -12.61 -2.40
N LYS A 284 13.23 -11.44 -1.76
CA LYS A 284 13.27 -11.35 -0.31
C LYS A 284 11.90 -11.57 0.35
N VAL A 285 10.84 -11.10 -0.30
CA VAL A 285 9.44 -11.33 0.10
C VAL A 285 9.03 -12.78 -0.16
N SER A 286 9.51 -13.41 -1.24
CA SER A 286 9.29 -14.81 -1.58
C SER A 286 7.82 -15.28 -1.41
N PRO A 287 6.83 -14.58 -1.99
CA PRO A 287 5.43 -14.87 -1.76
C PRO A 287 5.00 -16.17 -2.45
N LYS A 288 3.96 -16.83 -1.91
CA LYS A 288 3.29 -17.97 -2.55
C LYS A 288 2.26 -17.50 -3.57
N TYR A 289 1.64 -16.35 -3.34
CA TYR A 289 0.60 -15.76 -4.19
C TYR A 289 0.84 -14.25 -4.36
N ALA A 290 0.45 -13.72 -5.51
CA ALA A 290 0.46 -12.28 -5.78
C ALA A 290 -0.96 -11.81 -6.11
N VAL A 291 -1.38 -10.68 -5.52
CA VAL A 291 -2.62 -9.99 -5.89
C VAL A 291 -2.28 -8.64 -6.49
N ILE A 292 -2.86 -8.32 -7.64
CA ILE A 292 -2.69 -7.05 -8.33
C ILE A 292 -4.06 -6.36 -8.37
N SER A 293 -4.20 -5.28 -7.61
CA SER A 293 -5.31 -4.34 -7.81
C SER A 293 -4.93 -3.43 -8.96
N VAL A 294 -5.65 -3.54 -10.06
CA VAL A 294 -5.37 -2.88 -11.34
C VAL A 294 -6.67 -2.76 -12.13
N GLY A 295 -6.79 -1.68 -12.90
CA GLY A 295 -7.99 -1.40 -13.68
C GLY A 295 -7.93 -2.01 -15.07
N GLN A 296 -9.05 -2.59 -15.51
CA GLN A 296 -9.18 -3.01 -16.91
C GLN A 296 -9.03 -1.79 -17.81
N GLY A 297 -8.18 -1.89 -18.83
CA GLY A 297 -8.08 -0.81 -19.80
C GLY A 297 -7.27 0.41 -19.36
N ASN A 298 -6.63 0.40 -18.18
CA ASN A 298 -5.88 1.54 -17.66
C ASN A 298 -4.82 2.08 -18.65
N GLU A 299 -4.59 3.39 -18.59
CA GLU A 299 -3.71 4.12 -19.53
C GLU A 299 -2.21 3.99 -19.20
N TYR A 300 -1.88 3.54 -17.98
CA TYR A 300 -0.50 3.37 -17.52
C TYR A 300 0.17 2.14 -18.15
N GLY A 301 -0.62 1.22 -18.72
CA GLY A 301 -0.12 -0.07 -19.20
C GLY A 301 0.21 -1.03 -18.06
N HIS A 302 -0.47 -0.88 -16.92
CA HIS A 302 -0.36 -1.79 -15.78
C HIS A 302 -1.27 -3.03 -15.96
N PRO A 303 -0.88 -4.20 -15.42
CA PRO A 303 0.44 -4.49 -14.89
C PRO A 303 1.47 -4.55 -16.04
N HIS A 304 2.68 -4.08 -15.77
CA HIS A 304 3.71 -3.98 -16.80
C HIS A 304 4.34 -5.34 -17.11
N LYS A 305 4.77 -5.56 -18.37
CA LYS A 305 5.45 -6.78 -18.84
C LYS A 305 6.53 -7.27 -17.89
N SER A 306 7.45 -6.38 -17.51
CA SER A 306 8.60 -6.75 -16.69
C SER A 306 8.19 -7.29 -15.32
N THR A 307 7.13 -6.75 -14.72
CA THR A 307 6.60 -7.21 -13.43
C THR A 307 5.92 -8.56 -13.57
N MET A 308 5.12 -8.74 -14.62
CA MET A 308 4.49 -10.01 -14.93
C MET A 308 5.51 -11.11 -15.24
N ASP A 309 6.58 -10.80 -15.98
CA ASP A 309 7.68 -11.72 -16.27
C ASP A 309 8.40 -12.17 -14.98
N ARG A 310 8.66 -11.24 -14.04
CA ARG A 310 9.27 -11.57 -12.74
C ARG A 310 8.39 -12.53 -11.94
N LEU A 311 7.09 -12.26 -11.83
CA LEU A 311 6.13 -13.14 -11.15
C LEU A 311 6.04 -14.52 -11.82
N LYS A 312 5.96 -14.54 -13.15
CA LYS A 312 5.90 -15.77 -13.95
C LYS A 312 7.16 -16.62 -13.80
N SER A 313 8.33 -16.00 -13.86
CA SER A 313 9.62 -16.69 -13.73
C SER A 313 9.80 -17.42 -12.38
N LYS A 314 9.07 -16.97 -11.35
CA LYS A 314 9.03 -17.59 -10.03
C LYS A 314 7.89 -18.58 -9.85
N GLY A 315 7.03 -18.76 -10.85
CA GLY A 315 5.84 -19.61 -10.76
C GLY A 315 4.83 -19.12 -9.71
N ILE A 316 4.79 -17.81 -9.42
CA ILE A 316 3.88 -17.24 -8.42
C ILE A 316 2.51 -17.04 -9.07
N PRO A 317 1.44 -17.74 -8.66
CA PRO A 317 0.10 -17.49 -9.17
C PRO A 317 -0.34 -16.05 -8.88
N VAL A 318 -0.93 -15.42 -9.89
CA VAL A 318 -1.36 -14.02 -9.84
C VAL A 318 -2.89 -13.96 -9.82
N TYR A 319 -3.45 -13.12 -8.96
CA TYR A 319 -4.88 -12.80 -8.93
C TYR A 319 -5.04 -11.32 -9.25
N ARG A 320 -5.94 -10.96 -10.16
CA ARG A 320 -6.05 -9.58 -10.66
C ARG A 320 -7.49 -9.08 -10.65
N THR A 321 -7.69 -7.85 -10.18
CA THR A 321 -9.03 -7.26 -10.11
C THR A 321 -9.62 -6.99 -11.49
N ASP A 322 -8.80 -6.59 -12.47
CA ASP A 322 -9.24 -6.35 -13.84
C ASP A 322 -9.78 -7.60 -14.57
N GLU A 323 -9.43 -8.80 -14.11
CA GLU A 323 -9.91 -10.06 -14.70
C GLU A 323 -11.03 -10.71 -13.87
N ALA A 324 -10.99 -10.56 -12.55
CA ALA A 324 -11.81 -11.34 -11.63
C ALA A 324 -12.75 -10.50 -10.75
N GLY A 325 -12.72 -9.18 -10.88
CA GLY A 325 -13.39 -8.25 -9.98
C GLY A 325 -12.80 -8.32 -8.57
N THR A 326 -13.65 -8.14 -7.56
CA THR A 326 -13.19 -8.17 -6.15
C THR A 326 -12.66 -9.54 -5.75
N ILE A 327 -11.42 -9.57 -5.28
CA ILE A 327 -10.72 -10.79 -4.83
C ILE A 327 -10.78 -10.87 -3.30
N ILE A 328 -11.15 -12.03 -2.77
CA ILE A 328 -11.21 -12.30 -1.34
C ILE A 328 -10.28 -13.46 -1.03
N ALA A 329 -9.21 -13.17 -0.28
CA ALA A 329 -8.34 -14.17 0.33
C ALA A 329 -8.84 -14.47 1.75
N THR A 330 -9.26 -15.72 1.99
CA THR A 330 -9.72 -16.19 3.30
C THR A 330 -8.65 -17.07 3.93
N SER A 331 -8.21 -16.72 5.13
CA SER A 331 -7.26 -17.49 5.92
C SER A 331 -7.91 -18.03 7.19
N ASN A 332 -7.84 -19.34 7.38
CA ASN A 332 -8.15 -20.00 8.65
C ASN A 332 -6.94 -20.01 9.63
N GLY A 333 -5.84 -19.37 9.22
CA GLY A 333 -4.60 -19.28 9.97
C GLY A 333 -3.57 -20.38 9.68
N ASN A 334 -3.90 -21.35 8.82
CA ASN A 334 -2.94 -22.34 8.31
C ASN A 334 -2.87 -22.36 6.77
N SER A 335 -4.02 -22.14 6.11
CA SER A 335 -4.15 -22.13 4.66
C SER A 335 -4.90 -20.88 4.20
N ILE A 336 -4.65 -20.47 2.96
CA ILE A 336 -5.31 -19.34 2.30
C ILE A 336 -6.08 -19.87 1.09
N ALA A 337 -7.36 -19.55 1.00
CA ALA A 337 -8.22 -19.82 -0.14
C ALA A 337 -8.68 -18.52 -0.81
N PHE A 338 -8.82 -18.53 -2.12
CA PHE A 338 -9.32 -17.40 -2.91
C PHE A 338 -10.72 -17.71 -3.44
N ASN A 339 -11.58 -16.70 -3.51
CA ASN A 339 -12.92 -16.82 -4.11
C ASN A 339 -12.91 -16.97 -5.64
N VAL A 340 -11.75 -16.74 -6.27
CA VAL A 340 -11.56 -16.77 -7.72
C VAL A 340 -10.36 -17.65 -8.07
N LYS A 341 -10.23 -18.01 -9.35
CA LYS A 341 -9.04 -18.69 -9.87
C LYS A 341 -7.91 -17.67 -10.10
N ALA A 342 -6.69 -18.17 -10.17
CA ALA A 342 -5.55 -17.35 -10.62
C ALA A 342 -5.82 -16.84 -12.04
N GLY A 343 -5.49 -15.57 -12.25
CA GLY A 343 -5.60 -14.86 -13.52
C GLY A 343 -4.40 -15.11 -14.44
N SER A 344 -4.38 -14.37 -15.55
CA SER A 344 -3.37 -14.48 -16.59
C SER A 344 -2.09 -13.70 -16.26
N TYR A 345 -0.98 -14.11 -16.88
CA TYR A 345 0.24 -13.31 -16.93
C TYR A 345 0.26 -12.28 -18.07
N ASN A 346 -0.89 -12.05 -18.73
CA ASN A 346 -0.96 -11.14 -19.87
C ASN A 346 -0.74 -9.70 -19.39
N TYR A 347 -0.13 -8.89 -20.25
CA TYR A 347 0.09 -7.47 -20.00
C TYR A 347 -0.29 -6.70 -21.27
N ARG A 348 -0.54 -5.39 -21.15
CA ARG A 348 -0.79 -4.55 -22.32
C ARG A 348 0.55 -4.04 -22.86
N ASP A 349 0.80 -4.30 -24.13
CA ASP A 349 1.97 -3.75 -24.82
C ASP A 349 1.59 -2.42 -25.46
N ASN A 350 1.93 -1.31 -24.81
CA ASN A 350 1.65 0.03 -25.33
C ASN A 350 2.41 0.33 -26.65
N ASN A 351 3.34 -0.55 -27.08
CA ASN A 351 4.01 -0.47 -28.39
C ASN A 351 3.31 -1.23 -29.51
N SER A 352 2.23 -1.97 -29.23
CA SER A 352 1.43 -2.57 -30.28
C SER A 352 0.46 -1.52 -30.84
N LYS A 353 0.87 -0.87 -31.93
CA LYS A 353 -0.08 -0.24 -32.85
C LYS A 353 -1.20 -1.24 -33.13
N SER A 354 -2.43 -0.80 -32.89
CA SER A 354 -3.66 -1.51 -33.21
C SER A 354 -3.73 -1.81 -34.72
N SER A 355 -3.21 -2.97 -35.11
CA SER A 355 -3.72 -3.69 -36.26
C SER A 355 -4.78 -4.65 -35.75
N GLU A 356 -6.02 -4.43 -36.22
CA GLU A 356 -7.16 -5.34 -36.16
C GLU A 356 -8.08 -5.24 -34.93
N SER A 357 -8.92 -4.21 -34.94
CA SER A 357 -10.32 -4.38 -34.51
C SER A 357 -11.24 -3.52 -35.39
N ASN A 358 -11.53 -4.01 -36.58
CA ASN A 358 -12.69 -3.53 -37.33
C ASN A 358 -13.38 -4.72 -37.99
N LYS A 359 -14.19 -5.44 -37.21
CA LYS A 359 -15.30 -6.21 -37.77
C LYS A 359 -16.30 -6.63 -36.67
N TYR A 360 -17.56 -6.37 -37.00
CA TYR A 360 -18.79 -6.73 -36.31
C TYR A 360 -19.21 -5.85 -35.14
N TYR A 361 -19.97 -4.79 -35.44
CA TYR A 361 -21.41 -4.70 -35.16
C TYR A 361 -21.98 -3.53 -35.98
N THR A 362 -22.96 -3.77 -36.84
CA THR A 362 -24.12 -2.89 -37.01
C THR A 362 -25.18 -3.61 -37.83
N ASN A 363 -26.36 -3.66 -37.22
CA ASN A 363 -27.58 -4.20 -37.76
C ASN A 363 -28.12 -3.35 -38.91
N THR A 364 -28.74 -4.08 -39.82
CA THR A 364 -29.73 -3.72 -40.83
C THR A 364 -30.60 -2.52 -40.45
N SER A 365 -30.64 -1.51 -41.31
CA SER A 365 -31.85 -0.71 -41.56
C SER A 365 -31.79 -0.14 -42.96
N SER A 366 -32.85 -0.46 -43.71
CA SER A 366 -33.09 -0.21 -45.11
C SER A 366 -33.42 1.25 -45.43
N SER A 367 -32.83 1.78 -46.50
CA SER A 367 -33.55 2.64 -47.45
C SER A 367 -32.87 2.64 -48.83
N LYS A 368 -33.65 2.24 -49.84
CA LYS A 368 -33.52 2.54 -51.28
C LYS A 368 -33.43 4.07 -51.47
N ALA A 369 -32.89 4.68 -52.52
CA ALA A 369 -32.27 4.32 -53.79
C ALA A 369 -31.64 5.64 -54.34
N SER A 370 -30.68 5.55 -55.26
CA SER A 370 -30.72 6.24 -56.56
C SER A 370 -29.34 6.29 -57.21
N THR A 371 -29.38 5.99 -58.50
CA THR A 371 -28.36 5.96 -59.54
C THR A 371 -27.65 7.29 -59.79
N GLY A 372 -26.39 7.23 -60.23
CA GLY A 372 -25.68 8.36 -60.83
C GLY A 372 -24.24 8.03 -61.17
N SER A 373 -24.00 7.74 -62.45
CA SER A 373 -22.69 7.41 -63.03
C SER A 373 -21.85 8.67 -63.30
N VAL A 374 -20.57 8.45 -63.63
CA VAL A 374 -19.71 9.22 -64.55
C VAL A 374 -18.52 10.02 -63.97
N THR A 375 -17.35 9.64 -64.54
CA THR A 375 -16.09 10.36 -64.81
C THR A 375 -14.98 10.57 -63.77
N LYS A 376 -13.89 9.83 -64.04
CA LYS A 376 -12.48 10.23 -63.93
C LYS A 376 -12.25 11.68 -64.39
N SER A 377 -11.44 12.43 -63.64
CA SER A 377 -10.48 13.35 -64.25
C SER A 377 -9.17 13.32 -63.45
N SER A 378 -8.12 13.02 -64.21
CA SER A 378 -6.72 13.05 -63.84
C SER A 378 -6.19 14.47 -63.89
N THR A 379 -5.39 14.87 -62.91
CA THR A 379 -4.31 15.83 -63.12
C THR A 379 -3.12 15.49 -62.24
N LYS A 380 -2.00 15.25 -62.93
CA LYS A 380 -0.67 14.98 -62.43
C LYS A 380 0.15 16.23 -62.73
N SER A 381 0.89 16.77 -61.76
CA SER A 381 2.07 17.61 -62.02
C SER A 381 3.02 17.49 -60.84
N THR A 382 4.08 16.66 -60.92
CA THR A 382 5.49 17.03 -61.21
C THR A 382 6.04 18.15 -60.31
N THR A 383 6.73 17.80 -59.22
CA THR A 383 8.20 17.72 -59.05
C THR A 383 8.94 19.06 -59.08
N ASN A 384 9.64 19.38 -57.99
CA ASN A 384 10.97 19.98 -58.02
C ASN A 384 11.79 19.64 -56.75
N ASN A 385 12.93 19.00 -56.98
CA ASN A 385 14.15 18.95 -56.15
C ASN A 385 14.72 20.38 -55.98
N ALA A 386 15.58 20.79 -55.04
CA ALA A 386 16.40 20.18 -54.00
C ALA A 386 16.90 21.33 -53.09
N SER A 387 17.32 21.01 -51.85
CA SER A 387 18.60 21.55 -51.35
C SER A 387 19.09 20.74 -50.14
N LYS A 388 20.29 20.18 -50.30
CA LYS A 388 21.11 19.57 -49.25
C LYS A 388 21.67 20.69 -48.37
N SER A 389 21.55 20.54 -47.06
CA SER A 389 22.55 21.06 -46.13
C SER A 389 22.84 19.98 -45.08
N THR A 390 24.04 19.44 -45.14
CA THR A 390 24.63 18.50 -44.20
C THR A 390 25.73 19.21 -43.42
N THR A 391 25.56 19.30 -42.10
CA THR A 391 26.58 19.31 -41.03
C THR A 391 25.78 19.23 -39.71
N ASN A 392 26.04 18.43 -38.68
CA ASN A 392 27.08 17.47 -38.34
C ASN A 392 26.46 16.41 -37.41
N ASN A 393 26.78 15.13 -37.64
CA ASN A 393 26.55 14.05 -36.69
C ASN A 393 27.57 14.14 -35.55
N ASN A 394 27.10 14.05 -34.30
CA ASN A 394 27.63 13.24 -33.21
C ASN A 394 27.35 13.89 -31.85
N VAL A 395 26.16 13.60 -31.32
CA VAL A 395 26.04 13.28 -29.90
C VAL A 395 25.35 11.92 -29.88
N SER A 396 25.98 10.94 -29.24
CA SER A 396 25.37 9.67 -28.88
C SER A 396 23.94 9.93 -28.37
N LYS A 397 22.92 9.74 -29.23
CA LYS A 397 21.53 9.92 -28.84
C LYS A 397 21.20 8.73 -27.94
N GLY A 398 21.38 8.91 -26.63
CA GLY A 398 20.66 8.10 -25.67
C GLY A 398 19.16 8.13 -26.03
N LEU A 399 18.47 7.03 -25.77
CA LEU A 399 17.03 6.97 -25.96
C LEU A 399 16.36 8.05 -25.09
N ILE A 400 15.33 8.73 -25.59
CA ILE A 400 14.60 9.75 -24.83
C ILE A 400 13.76 9.06 -23.75
N LYS A 401 13.86 9.52 -22.50
CA LYS A 401 13.14 8.94 -21.36
C LYS A 401 11.81 9.65 -21.13
N GLY A 402 10.69 8.96 -21.31
CA GLY A 402 9.35 9.44 -20.95
C GLY A 402 8.88 8.88 -19.61
N ASN A 403 8.24 9.70 -18.78
CA ASN A 403 7.55 9.29 -17.55
C ASN A 403 6.36 10.21 -17.25
N ILE A 404 5.49 9.79 -16.35
CA ILE A 404 4.44 10.61 -15.77
C ILE A 404 5.01 11.23 -14.49
N ASN A 405 4.91 12.55 -14.35
CA ASN A 405 5.39 13.21 -13.14
C ASN A 405 4.35 13.15 -12.01
N SER A 406 4.72 13.64 -10.82
CA SER A 406 3.85 13.69 -9.64
C SER A 406 2.56 14.54 -9.78
N LYS A 407 2.33 15.16 -10.94
CA LYS A 407 1.09 15.88 -11.28
C LYS A 407 0.27 15.15 -12.34
N GLY A 408 0.63 13.93 -12.71
CA GLY A 408 -0.01 13.17 -13.79
C GLY A 408 0.39 13.63 -15.20
N GLU A 409 1.41 14.48 -15.35
CA GLU A 409 1.78 15.00 -16.67
C GLU A 409 2.80 14.07 -17.36
N LYS A 410 2.51 13.69 -18.62
CA LYS A 410 3.43 12.99 -19.50
C LYS A 410 4.60 13.89 -19.90
N ILE A 411 5.79 13.62 -19.38
CA ILE A 411 7.02 14.39 -19.65
C ILE A 411 8.13 13.53 -20.25
N TYR A 412 8.93 14.09 -21.15
CA TYR A 412 10.12 13.43 -21.68
C TYR A 412 11.41 14.18 -21.38
N HIS A 413 12.49 13.42 -21.22
CA HIS A 413 13.83 13.90 -20.88
C HIS A 413 14.82 13.51 -21.98
N LEU A 414 15.55 14.50 -22.46
CA LEU A 414 16.59 14.33 -23.47
C LEU A 414 17.92 13.92 -22.83
N PRO A 415 18.75 13.09 -23.49
CA PRO A 415 20.12 12.82 -23.05
C PRO A 415 20.89 14.11 -22.76
N GLY A 416 21.54 14.17 -21.60
CA GLY A 416 22.24 15.38 -21.12
C GLY A 416 21.34 16.46 -20.51
N GLY A 417 20.02 16.25 -20.44
CA GLY A 417 19.10 17.11 -19.71
C GLY A 417 19.28 16.98 -18.19
N ALA A 418 18.95 18.03 -17.44
CA ALA A 418 19.19 18.14 -15.99
C ALA A 418 18.63 16.98 -15.15
N TYR A 419 17.57 16.33 -15.64
CA TYR A 419 16.89 15.22 -14.97
C TYR A 419 17.12 13.88 -15.66
N TYR A 420 17.77 13.83 -16.83
CA TYR A 420 17.82 12.63 -17.66
C TYR A 420 18.43 11.41 -16.94
N ASP A 421 19.57 11.58 -16.27
CA ASP A 421 20.23 10.45 -15.58
C ASP A 421 19.49 10.01 -14.32
N LYS A 422 18.67 10.90 -13.75
CA LYS A 422 17.86 10.66 -12.56
C LYS A 422 16.50 10.03 -12.90
N THR A 423 15.98 10.31 -14.09
CA THR A 423 14.68 9.77 -14.53
C THR A 423 14.77 8.27 -14.75
N ILE A 424 13.85 7.54 -14.13
CA ILE A 424 13.51 6.16 -14.51
C ILE A 424 12.39 6.24 -15.55
N PRO A 425 12.62 5.81 -16.81
CA PRO A 425 11.64 5.94 -17.88
C PRO A 425 10.51 4.90 -17.78
N GLU A 426 9.28 5.39 -17.90
CA GLU A 426 8.10 4.58 -18.21
C GLU A 426 8.02 4.25 -19.70
N VAL A 427 8.47 5.14 -20.58
CA VAL A 427 8.51 4.91 -22.03
C VAL A 427 9.86 5.38 -22.57
N TRP A 428 10.38 4.69 -23.57
CA TRP A 428 11.55 5.14 -24.31
C TRP A 428 11.14 5.56 -25.70
N PHE A 429 11.62 6.72 -26.16
CA PHE A 429 11.38 7.23 -27.50
C PHE A 429 12.70 7.35 -28.27
N ASN A 430 12.65 7.09 -29.57
CA ASN A 430 13.80 7.26 -30.46
C ASN A 430 13.97 8.73 -30.87
N THR A 431 12.86 9.48 -30.95
CA THR A 431 12.85 10.90 -31.33
C THR A 431 11.90 11.73 -30.47
N GLU A 432 12.10 13.04 -30.44
CA GLU A 432 11.19 13.97 -29.75
C GLU A 432 9.82 14.01 -30.42
N GLU A 433 9.78 13.86 -31.73
CA GLU A 433 8.54 13.77 -32.50
C GLU A 433 7.71 12.57 -32.04
N GLU A 434 8.34 11.41 -31.80
CA GLU A 434 7.68 10.23 -31.27
C GLU A 434 7.12 10.49 -29.86
N ALA A 435 7.91 11.12 -28.99
CA ALA A 435 7.47 11.49 -27.64
C ALA A 435 6.27 12.46 -27.68
N ARG A 436 6.34 13.50 -28.50
CA ARG A 436 5.26 14.49 -28.65
C ARG A 436 4.01 13.89 -29.28
N ALA A 437 4.16 13.00 -30.26
CA ALA A 437 3.04 12.27 -30.85
C ALA A 437 2.34 11.36 -29.83
N ALA A 438 3.07 10.81 -28.87
CA ALA A 438 2.54 10.05 -27.74
C ALA A 438 1.96 10.93 -26.61
N GLY A 439 1.89 12.24 -26.79
CA GLY A 439 1.34 13.20 -25.81
C GLY A 439 2.32 13.62 -24.72
N PHE A 440 3.61 13.29 -24.84
CA PHE A 440 4.63 13.72 -23.88
C PHE A 440 5.16 15.10 -24.25
N ARG A 441 5.19 16.01 -23.28
CA ARG A 441 5.85 17.32 -23.43
C ARG A 441 7.29 17.28 -22.90
N PRO A 442 8.21 18.15 -23.35
CA PRO A 442 9.55 18.19 -22.78
C PRO A 442 9.52 18.53 -21.29
N SER A 443 10.43 17.94 -20.50
CA SER A 443 10.64 18.30 -19.10
C SER A 443 11.06 19.78 -19.01
N LYS A 444 10.42 20.55 -18.13
CA LYS A 444 10.84 21.94 -17.89
C LYS A 444 12.18 21.93 -17.12
N LYS A 445 13.06 22.87 -17.47
CA LYS A 445 14.33 23.07 -16.76
C LYS A 445 14.12 23.52 -15.32
#